data_AF-A0AAV9D315-F1
#
_entry.id   AF-A0AAV9D315-F1
#
_cell.length_a   1.000
_cell.length_b   1.000
_cell.length_c   1.000
_cell.angle_alpha   90.00
_cell.angle_beta   90.00
_cell.angle_gamma   90.00
#
_symmetry.space_group_name_H-M   'P 1'
#
loop_
_entity.id
_entity.type
_entity.pdbx_description
1 polymer ?
#
loop_
_entity_poly.entity_id
_entity_poly.type
_entity_poly.pdbx_seq_one_letter_code
_entity_poly.pdbx_strand_id
1 'polypeptide(L)'
;MLRHPGDQRVTTKVFELCMAASERKTIDLEQGWDFMQKGITKLKNILEGVPETQFCSEDYMMLYTTIYNMCTQKPPHDYSQQLYDKYRESFEEYITSTSIGDNPKFCPLIVKDNFA
;
A
#
# COMPACT_ATOMS: atom_id res chain seq x y z
N MET A 1 34.97 -23.56 -26.59
CA MET A 1 33.89 -23.99 -27.52
C MET A 1 33.37 -25.31 -26.97
N LEU A 2 32.12 -25.51 -26.57
CA LEU A 2 30.85 -25.08 -27.17
C LEU A 2 29.84 -24.75 -26.05
N ARG A 3 29.29 -23.54 -26.08
CA ARG A 3 28.13 -23.12 -25.29
C ARG A 3 26.91 -23.72 -25.99
N HIS A 4 26.21 -24.68 -25.37
CA HIS A 4 24.99 -25.25 -25.93
C HIS A 4 23.88 -24.17 -25.95
N PRO A 5 23.34 -23.78 -27.13
CA PRO A 5 22.34 -22.73 -27.26
C PRO A 5 20.92 -23.31 -27.13
N GLY A 6 20.67 -24.04 -26.04
CA GLY A 6 19.47 -24.88 -25.89
C GLY A 6 18.45 -24.43 -24.85
N ASP A 7 18.79 -23.54 -23.91
CA ASP A 7 17.98 -23.35 -22.69
C ASP A 7 17.80 -21.88 -22.26
N GLN A 8 17.86 -20.95 -23.22
CA GLN A 8 17.41 -19.57 -22.96
C GLN A 8 15.92 -19.40 -23.30
N ARG A 9 15.40 -20.16 -24.27
CA ARG A 9 13.99 -20.02 -24.71
C ARG A 9 12.99 -20.73 -23.79
N VAL A 10 13.38 -21.83 -23.15
CA VAL A 10 12.52 -22.53 -22.19
C VAL A 10 12.43 -21.72 -20.90
N THR A 11 13.55 -21.21 -20.40
CA THR A 11 13.57 -20.29 -19.25
C THR A 11 12.78 -19.01 -19.51
N THR A 12 12.91 -18.38 -20.69
CA THR A 12 12.05 -17.23 -21.05
C THR A 12 10.58 -17.61 -21.19
N LYS A 13 10.22 -18.75 -21.79
CA LYS A 13 8.82 -19.19 -21.88
C LYS A 13 8.23 -19.55 -20.53
N VAL A 14 9.00 -20.17 -19.63
CA VAL A 14 8.56 -20.48 -18.26
C VAL A 14 8.42 -19.19 -17.46
N PHE A 15 9.34 -18.23 -17.64
CA PHE A 15 9.21 -16.90 -17.06
C PHE A 15 7.97 -16.16 -17.60
N GLU A 16 7.72 -16.19 -18.91
CA GLU A 16 6.50 -15.65 -19.54
C GLU A 16 5.22 -16.37 -19.06
N LEU A 17 5.24 -17.70 -18.92
CA LEU A 17 4.12 -18.50 -18.40
C LEU A 17 3.85 -18.24 -16.91
N CYS A 18 4.88 -18.08 -16.07
CA CYS A 18 4.72 -17.69 -14.66
C CYS A 18 4.24 -16.23 -14.52
N MET A 19 4.72 -15.34 -15.39
CA MET A 19 4.25 -13.95 -15.45
C MET A 19 2.81 -13.86 -15.98
N ALA A 20 2.42 -14.72 -16.92
CA ALA A 20 1.05 -14.84 -17.43
C ALA A 20 0.11 -15.56 -16.45
N ALA A 21 0.61 -16.49 -15.63
CA ALA A 21 -0.15 -17.14 -14.57
C ALA A 21 -0.51 -16.20 -13.40
N SER A 22 0.08 -15.01 -13.37
CA SER A 22 -0.28 -13.91 -12.47
C SER A 22 -0.75 -12.70 -13.29
N GLU A 23 -1.77 -12.88 -14.13
CA GLU A 23 -2.62 -11.74 -14.53
C GLU A 23 -3.33 -11.22 -13.27
N ARG A 24 -2.60 -10.43 -12.47
CA ARG A 24 -3.18 -9.66 -11.38
C ARG A 24 -4.20 -8.73 -12.00
N LYS A 25 -5.47 -8.94 -11.68
CA LYS A 25 -6.55 -8.04 -12.09
C LYS A 25 -6.19 -6.63 -11.69
N THR A 26 -6.28 -5.70 -12.63
CA THR A 26 -6.14 -4.27 -12.35
C THR A 26 -7.16 -3.89 -11.27
N ILE A 27 -6.67 -3.32 -10.18
CA ILE A 27 -7.46 -2.71 -9.12
C ILE A 27 -7.68 -1.26 -9.54
N ASP A 28 -8.93 -0.84 -9.62
CA ASP A 28 -9.26 0.56 -9.87
C ASP A 28 -8.82 1.45 -8.69
N LEU A 29 -8.51 2.72 -8.98
CA LEU A 29 -8.05 3.65 -7.94
C LEU A 29 -9.08 3.81 -6.82
N GLU A 30 -10.35 4.04 -7.16
CA GLU A 30 -11.41 4.28 -6.18
C GLU A 30 -11.63 3.03 -5.33
N GLN A 31 -11.73 1.87 -5.99
CA GLN A 31 -11.88 0.58 -5.30
C GLN A 31 -10.72 0.30 -4.33
N GLY A 32 -9.49 0.50 -4.79
CA GLY A 32 -8.30 0.25 -3.98
C GLY A 32 -8.20 1.24 -2.83
N TRP A 33 -8.50 2.52 -3.08
CA TRP A 33 -8.48 3.56 -2.06
C TRP A 33 -9.55 3.37 -0.99
N ASP A 34 -10.77 3.00 -1.38
CA ASP A 34 -11.85 2.66 -0.43
C ASP A 34 -11.45 1.55 0.53
N PHE A 35 -10.70 0.55 0.03
CA PHE A 35 -10.15 -0.51 0.87
C PHE A 35 -9.08 0.04 1.82
N MET A 36 -8.15 0.86 1.34
CA MET A 36 -7.11 1.47 2.17
C MET A 36 -7.69 2.40 3.24
N GLN A 37 -8.73 3.17 2.92
CA GLN A 37 -9.41 4.05 3.87
C GLN A 37 -10.01 3.27 5.04
N LYS A 38 -10.52 2.05 4.83
CA LYS A 38 -10.98 1.19 5.94
C LYS A 38 -9.84 0.84 6.89
N GLY A 39 -8.65 0.55 6.35
CA GLY A 39 -7.44 0.34 7.15
C GLY A 39 -7.01 1.59 7.91
N ILE A 40 -7.03 2.76 7.26
CA ILE A 40 -6.72 4.05 7.90
C ILE A 40 -7.71 4.35 9.03
N THR A 41 -9.01 4.16 8.82
CA THR A 41 -10.04 4.35 9.85
C THR A 41 -9.86 3.41 11.03
N LYS A 42 -9.58 2.12 10.78
CA LYS A 42 -9.25 1.15 11.83
C LYS A 42 -8.05 1.61 12.66
N LEU A 43 -7.00 2.12 12.01
CA LEU A 43 -5.83 2.67 12.69
C LEU A 43 -6.19 3.92 13.53
N LYS A 44 -6.97 4.86 12.98
CA LYS A 44 -7.44 6.05 13.72
C LYS A 44 -8.22 5.65 14.99
N ASN A 45 -9.16 4.70 14.89
CA ASN A 45 -9.93 4.19 16.02
C ASN A 45 -9.01 3.62 17.12
N ILE A 46 -8.02 2.80 16.74
CA ILE A 46 -7.05 2.22 17.68
C ILE A 46 -6.26 3.32 18.39
N LEU A 47 -5.80 4.33 17.65
CA LEU A 47 -5.02 5.46 18.19
C LEU A 47 -5.84 6.34 19.14
N GLU A 48 -7.12 6.54 18.84
CA GLU A 48 -8.06 7.30 19.68
C GLU A 48 -8.59 6.50 20.89
N GLY A 49 -8.31 5.20 20.93
CA GLY A 49 -8.78 4.31 22.00
C GLY A 49 -10.27 3.95 21.88
N VAL A 50 -10.86 4.14 20.70
CA VAL A 50 -12.19 3.62 20.37
C VAL A 50 -12.11 2.09 20.32
N PRO A 51 -13.08 1.34 20.86
CA PRO A 51 -13.09 -0.12 20.78
C PRO A 51 -12.99 -0.60 19.34
N GLU A 52 -11.87 -1.20 19.00
CA GLU A 52 -11.56 -1.68 17.65
C GLU A 52 -10.68 -2.92 17.74
N THR A 53 -10.86 -3.83 16.81
CA THR A 53 -10.03 -5.02 16.67
C THR A 53 -8.59 -4.63 16.34
N GLN A 54 -7.61 -5.31 16.93
CA GLN A 54 -6.22 -5.12 16.51
C GLN A 54 -6.01 -5.66 15.10
N PHE A 55 -5.00 -5.16 14.41
CA PHE A 55 -4.60 -5.71 13.12
C PHE A 55 -4.01 -7.11 13.30
N CYS A 56 -4.48 -8.06 12.50
CA CYS A 56 -3.85 -9.38 12.38
C CYS A 56 -2.85 -9.38 11.20
N SER A 57 -2.05 -10.44 11.08
CA SER A 57 -1.11 -10.59 9.97
C SER A 57 -1.78 -10.57 8.60
N GLU A 58 -2.99 -11.13 8.50
CA GLU A 58 -3.78 -11.14 7.26
C GLU A 58 -4.17 -9.72 6.84
N ASP A 59 -4.61 -8.87 7.78
CA ASP A 59 -4.93 -7.47 7.50
C ASP A 59 -3.72 -6.73 6.90
N TYR A 60 -2.56 -6.83 7.56
CA TYR A 60 -1.33 -6.18 7.08
C TYR A 60 -0.94 -6.69 5.69
N MET A 61 -1.06 -8.00 5.46
CA MET A 61 -0.73 -8.58 4.17
C MET A 61 -1.66 -8.11 3.06
N MET A 62 -2.96 -8.01 3.33
CA MET A 62 -3.93 -7.51 2.36
C MET A 62 -3.68 -6.04 2.03
N LEU A 63 -3.47 -5.18 3.05
CA LEU A 63 -3.17 -3.75 2.86
C LEU A 63 -1.90 -3.55 2.03
N TYR A 64 -0.82 -4.25 2.38
CA TYR A 64 0.45 -4.18 1.65
C TYR A 64 0.30 -4.65 0.21
N THR A 65 -0.36 -5.79 0.01
CA THR A 65 -0.56 -6.38 -1.32
C THR A 65 -1.40 -5.46 -2.21
N THR A 66 -2.43 -4.81 -1.66
CA THR A 66 -3.27 -3.87 -2.41
C THR A 66 -2.45 -2.67 -2.88
N ILE A 67 -1.71 -1.99 -1.99
CA ILE A 67 -0.83 -0.87 -2.40
C ILE A 67 0.19 -1.35 -3.44
N TYR A 68 0.88 -2.45 -3.16
CA TYR A 68 1.92 -2.96 -4.05
C TYR A 68 1.37 -3.24 -5.46
N ASN A 69 0.21 -3.86 -5.55
CA ASN A 69 -0.43 -4.13 -6.84
C ASN A 69 -0.82 -2.85 -7.56
N MET A 70 -1.44 -1.89 -6.87
CA MET A 70 -1.83 -0.60 -7.47
C MET A 70 -0.62 0.23 -7.96
N CYS A 71 0.53 0.12 -7.28
CA CYS A 71 1.77 0.79 -7.67
C CYS A 71 2.54 0.06 -8.78
N THR A 72 2.32 -1.25 -8.97
CA THR A 72 3.06 -2.08 -9.95
C THR A 72 2.23 -2.50 -11.15
N GLN A 73 0.98 -2.02 -11.21
CA GLN A 73 0.10 -2.15 -12.37
C GLN A 73 0.70 -1.50 -13.61
N LYS A 74 0.42 -2.08 -14.79
CA LYS A 74 0.90 -1.53 -16.05
C LYS A 74 0.20 -0.20 -16.35
N PRO A 75 0.89 0.74 -17.05
CA PRO A 75 0.25 1.95 -17.56
C PRO A 75 -1.03 1.63 -18.35
N PRO A 76 -2.10 2.44 -18.23
CA PRO A 76 -2.17 3.75 -17.56
C PRO A 76 -2.52 3.68 -16.05
N HIS A 77 -2.47 2.51 -15.42
CA HIS A 77 -3.00 2.27 -14.07
C HIS A 77 -1.93 2.24 -12.96
N ASP A 78 -0.80 2.92 -13.18
CA ASP A 78 0.15 3.19 -12.10
C ASP A 78 -0.40 4.33 -11.24
N TYR A 79 -0.82 3.97 -10.02
CA TYR A 79 -1.43 4.89 -9.08
C TYR A 79 -0.51 5.33 -7.96
N SER A 80 0.80 5.05 -8.06
CA SER A 80 1.78 5.35 -7.00
C SER A 80 1.74 6.81 -6.53
N GLN A 81 1.76 7.76 -7.47
CA GLN A 81 1.70 9.19 -7.16
C GLN A 81 0.37 9.58 -6.50
N GLN A 82 -0.75 9.12 -7.08
CA GLN A 82 -2.09 9.46 -6.58
C GLN A 82 -2.33 8.88 -5.18
N LEU A 83 -1.85 7.67 -4.92
CA LEU A 83 -1.89 7.05 -3.60
C LEU A 83 -1.04 7.85 -2.61
N TYR A 84 0.16 8.27 -2.98
CA TYR A 84 1.03 9.07 -2.11
C TYR A 84 0.37 10.39 -1.71
N ASP A 85 -0.23 11.11 -2.65
CA ASP A 85 -0.93 12.36 -2.36
C ASP A 85 -2.14 12.14 -1.43
N LYS A 86 -2.94 11.09 -1.67
CA LYS A 86 -4.07 10.71 -0.80
C LYS A 86 -3.65 10.31 0.61
N TYR A 87 -2.52 9.62 0.76
CA TYR A 87 -1.95 9.31 2.08
C TYR A 87 -1.54 10.57 2.80
N ARG A 88 -0.80 11.47 2.12
CA ARG A 88 -0.40 12.76 2.69
C ARG A 88 -1.61 13.52 3.22
N GLU A 89 -2.64 13.69 2.40
CA GLU A 89 -3.89 14.36 2.80
C GLU A 89 -4.54 13.71 4.03
N SER A 90 -4.62 12.38 4.06
CA SER A 90 -5.21 11.64 5.19
C SER A 90 -4.42 11.82 6.51
N PHE A 91 -3.09 11.91 6.42
CA PHE A 91 -2.21 12.19 7.55
C PHE A 91 -2.34 13.64 8.02
N GLU A 92 -2.32 14.60 7.11
CA GLU A 92 -2.48 16.02 7.40
C GLU A 92 -3.83 16.31 8.06
N GLU A 93 -4.91 15.70 7.55
CA GLU A 93 -6.25 15.79 8.13
C GLU A 93 -6.26 15.28 9.57
N TYR A 94 -5.64 14.12 9.83
CA TYR A 94 -5.58 13.53 11.16
C TYR A 94 -4.74 14.36 12.14
N ILE A 95 -3.57 14.85 11.71
CA ILE A 95 -2.72 15.69 12.56
C ILE A 95 -3.43 17.01 12.88
N THR A 96 -4.09 17.61 11.89
CA THR A 96 -4.82 18.87 12.08
C THR A 96 -6.00 18.68 13.04
N SER A 97 -6.77 17.59 12.91
CA SER A 97 -7.90 17.32 13.80
C SER A 97 -7.45 17.01 15.24
N THR A 98 -6.31 16.33 15.41
CA THR A 98 -5.78 15.97 16.74
C THR A 98 -5.00 17.09 17.42
N SER A 99 -4.30 17.96 16.67
CA SER A 99 -3.56 19.11 17.25
C SER A 99 -4.45 20.19 17.88
N ILE A 100 -5.74 20.22 17.51
CA ILE A 100 -6.74 21.15 18.07
C ILE A 100 -7.32 20.61 19.39
N GLY A 101 -7.07 19.35 19.76
CA GLY A 101 -7.53 18.75 21.01
C GLY A 101 -6.43 17.98 21.72
N ASP A 102 -5.94 18.51 22.83
CA ASP A 102 -4.91 17.94 23.72
C ASP A 102 -4.97 16.40 23.86
N ASN A 103 -4.21 15.67 23.03
CA ASN A 103 -4.04 14.22 23.17
C ASN A 103 -2.54 13.85 23.21
N PRO A 104 -1.99 13.52 24.40
CA PRO A 104 -0.55 13.31 24.60
C PRO A 104 0.00 12.00 24.01
N LYS A 105 -0.77 11.27 23.18
CA LYS A 105 -0.40 9.93 22.68
C LYS A 105 0.37 9.95 21.35
N PHE A 106 0.40 11.06 20.63
CA PHE A 106 1.28 11.22 19.47
C PHE A 106 2.61 11.83 19.91
N CYS A 107 3.60 10.98 20.19
CA CYS A 107 4.98 11.44 20.33
C CYS A 107 5.36 12.21 19.06
N PRO A 108 5.83 13.48 19.15
CA PRO A 108 6.22 14.31 17.99
C PRO A 108 7.41 13.78 17.17
N LEU A 109 7.93 12.59 17.51
CA LEU A 109 9.14 12.02 16.93
C LEU A 109 8.92 11.42 15.53
N ILE A 110 7.70 11.05 15.13
CA ILE A 110 7.47 10.46 13.80
C ILE A 110 7.37 11.52 12.69
N VAL A 111 6.89 12.72 13.01
CA VAL A 111 6.65 13.78 12.00
C VAL A 111 7.90 14.61 11.73
N LYS A 112 8.73 14.86 12.74
CA LYS A 112 9.90 15.75 12.59
C LYS A 112 11.07 15.13 11.80
N ASP A 113 11.18 13.81 11.78
CA ASP A 113 12.36 13.15 11.21
C ASP A 113 12.19 12.71 9.73
N ASN A 114 11.02 12.90 9.11
CA ASN A 114 10.76 12.45 7.73
C ASN A 114 10.23 13.52 6.75
N PHE A 115 10.08 14.79 7.19
CA PHE A 115 9.57 15.90 6.35
C PHE A 115 10.51 17.12 6.34
N ALA A 116 11.82 16.91 6.55
CA ALA A 116 12.86 17.93 6.38
C ALA A 116 13.74 17.62 5.16
#